data_AF-A0A150F7A2-F1
#
_entry.id   AF-A0A150F7A2-F1
#
_cell.length_a   1.000
_cell.length_b   1.000
_cell.length_c   1.000
_cell.angle_alpha   90.00
_cell.angle_beta   90.00
_cell.angle_gamma   90.00
#
_symmetry.space_group_name_H-M   'P 1'
#
loop_
_entity.id
_entity.type
_entity.pdbx_description
1 polymer ?
#
loop_
_entity_poly.entity_id
_entity_poly.type
_entity_poly.pdbx_seq_one_letter_code
_entity_poly.pdbx_strand_id
1 'polypeptide(L)' 'MNRKIEEMRLTLFETAQKFGINATETIRCSQELDILLNGCRAELIRCEQAKDTGESGGSDRLIQL' A
#
# COMPACT_ATOMS: atom_id res chain seq x y z
N MET A 1 -4.31 -3.40 14.16
CA MET A 1 -3.05 -3.57 13.39
C MET A 1 -2.79 -5.07 13.26
N ASN A 2 -2.44 -5.57 12.07
CA ASN A 2 -2.19 -7.01 11.87
C ASN A 2 -0.89 -7.40 12.59
N ARG A 3 -0.95 -8.38 13.50
CA ARG A 3 0.19 -8.81 14.33
C ARG A 3 1.42 -9.18 13.50
N LYS A 4 1.22 -9.81 12.35
CA LYS A 4 2.29 -10.21 11.43
C LYS A 4 3.00 -9.00 10.81
N ILE A 5 2.28 -7.90 10.56
CA ILE A 5 2.86 -6.67 10.03
C ILE A 5 3.76 -6.02 11.09
N GLU A 6 3.32 -5.96 12.35
CA GLU A 6 4.13 -5.38 13.42
C GLU A 6 5.39 -6.20 13.72
N GLU A 7 5.29 -7.53 13.73
CA GLU A 7 6.46 -8.42 13.90
C GLU A 7 7.48 -8.21 12.76
N MET A 8 7.02 -8.03 11.52
CA MET A 8 7.91 -7.83 10.38
C MET A 8 8.48 -6.40 10.30
N ARG A 9 7.76 -5.39 10.82
CA ARG A 9 8.29 -4.04 11.04
C ARG A 9 9.43 -4.02 12.04
N LEU A 10 9.28 -4.73 13.17
CA LEU A 10 10.34 -4.87 14.17
C LEU A 10 11.56 -5.59 13.59
N THR A 11 11.34 -6.68 12.87
CA THR A 11 12.41 -7.44 12.19
C THR A 11 13.19 -6.59 11.20
N LEU A 12 12.49 -5.76 10.42
CA LEU A 12 13.13 -4.82 9.49
C LEU A 12 14.00 -3.80 10.21
N PHE A 13 13.51 -3.26 11.33
CA PHE A 13 14.25 -2.28 12.14
C PHE A 13 15.52 -2.89 12.76
N GLU A 14 15.42 -4.11 13.30
CA GLU A 14 16.57 -4.85 13.83
C GLU A 14 17.60 -5.20 12.74
N THR A 15 17.13 -5.63 11.57
CA THR A 15 17.99 -5.96 10.43
C THR A 15 18.72 -4.73 9.90
N ALA A 16 18.01 -3.60 9.77
CA ALA A 16 18.59 -2.33 9.36
C ALA A 16 19.65 -1.82 10.37
N GLN A 17 19.41 -1.99 11.68
CA GLN A 17 20.41 -1.66 12.70
C GLN A 17 21.63 -2.59 12.64
N LYS A 18 21.42 -3.89 12.38
CA LYS A 18 22.48 -4.90 12.42
C LYS A 18 23.37 -4.91 11.17
N PHE A 19 22.78 -4.79 9.99
CA PHE A 19 23.48 -4.93 8.70
C PHE A 19 23.59 -3.61 7.94
N GLY A 20 22.80 -2.60 8.32
CA GLY A 20 22.70 -1.32 7.61
C GLY A 20 21.53 -1.27 6.65
N ILE A 21 21.08 -0.05 6.34
CA ILE A 21 19.91 0.21 5.49
C ILE A 21 20.04 -0.30 4.05
N ASN A 22 21.28 -0.39 3.55
CA ASN A 22 21.59 -0.82 2.19
C ASN A 22 22.00 -2.30 2.10
N ALA A 23 21.97 -3.03 3.21
CA ALA A 23 22.26 -4.45 3.20
C ALA A 23 21.20 -5.20 2.40
N THR A 24 21.62 -6.27 1.73
CA THR A 24 20.71 -7.07 0.88
C THR A 24 19.58 -7.67 1.72
N GLU A 25 19.89 -8.05 2.96
CA GLU A 25 18.96 -8.57 3.96
C GLU A 25 17.90 -7.53 4.35
N THR A 26 18.32 -6.28 4.58
CA THR A 26 17.41 -5.17 4.91
C THR A 26 16.50 -4.83 3.72
N ILE A 27 17.06 -4.79 2.51
CA ILE A 27 16.29 -4.52 1.29
C ILE A 27 15.24 -5.61 1.07
N ARG A 28 15.62 -6.89 1.18
CA ARG A 28 14.68 -8.02 1.06
C ARG A 28 13.57 -7.97 2.11
N CYS A 29 13.94 -7.72 3.37
CA CYS A 29 12.97 -7.60 4.46
C CYS A 29 11.99 -6.44 4.21
N SER A 30 12.46 -5.32 3.65
CA SER A 30 11.61 -4.18 3.31
C SER A 30 10.61 -4.49 2.18
N GLN A 31 11.04 -5.26 1.18
CA GLN A 31 10.19 -5.69 0.07
C GLN A 31 9.11 -6.67 0.53
N GLU A 32 9.47 -7.64 1.37
CA GLU A 32 8.49 -8.58 1.94
C GLU A 32 7.43 -7.83 2.77
N LEU A 33 7.85 -6.81 3.53
CA LEU A 33 6.93 -5.98 4.31
C LEU A 33 6.03 -5.13 3.43
N ASP A 34 6.56 -4.55 2.36
CA ASP A 34 5.77 -3.80 1.39
C ASP A 34 4.70 -4.68 0.71
N ILE A 35 5.03 -5.93 0.37
CA ILE A 35 4.08 -6.90 -0.19
C ILE A 35 2.97 -7.21 0.83
N LEU A 36 3.29 -7.44 2.11
CA LEU A 36 2.28 -7.68 3.13
C LEU A 36 1.38 -6.45 3.36
N LEU A 37 1.96 -5.26 3.38
CA LEU A 37 1.23 -4.00 3.53
C LEU A 37 0.30 -3.76 2.32
N ASN A 38 0.79 -4.00 1.10
CA ASN A 38 0.01 -3.84 -0.13
C ASN A 38 -1.05 -4.93 -0.29
N GLY A 39 -0.79 -6.16 0.17
CA GLY A 39 -1.80 -7.22 0.26
C GLY A 39 -2.95 -6.83 1.19
N CYS A 40 -2.65 -6.27 2.37
CA CYS A 40 -3.67 -5.74 3.27
C CYS A 40 -4.37 -4.49 2.72
N ARG A 41 -3.67 -3.59 2.01
CA ARG A 41 -4.29 -2.46 1.30
C ARG A 41 -5.20 -2.91 0.18
N ALA A 42 -4.88 -3.98 -0.55
CA ALA A 42 -5.74 -4.50 -1.62
C ALA A 42 -7.06 -5.05 -1.08
N GLU A 43 -7.08 -5.61 0.14
CA GLU A 43 -8.32 -5.98 0.83
C GLU A 43 -9.11 -4.76 1.30
N LEU A 44 -8.44 -3.69 1.75
CA LEU A 44 -9.09 -2.44 2.16
C LEU A 44 -9.68 -1.68 0.95
N ILE A 45 -8.94 -1.58 -0.16
CA ILE A 45 -9.40 -0.90 -1.39
C ILE A 45 -10.59 -1.63 -2.02
N ARG A 46 -10.68 -2.97 -1.92
CA ARG A 46 -11.87 -3.71 -2.35
C ARG A 46 -13.15 -3.35 -1.58
N CYS A 47 -13.02 -2.88 -0.34
CA CYS A 47 -14.16 -2.34 0.42
C CYS A 47 -14.42 -0.86 0.11
N GLU A 48 -13.41 -0.10 -0.33
CA GLU A 48 -13.53 1.34 -0.60
C GLU A 48 -14.05 1.67 -2.02
N GLN A 49 -13.90 0.74 -2.98
CA GLN A 49 -14.43 0.90 -4.35
C GLN A 49 -15.96 0.73 -4.46
N ALA A 50 -16.67 0.37 -3.39
CA ALA A 50 -18.13 0.40 -3.35
C ALA A 50 -18.72 1.79 -3.06
N LYS A 51 -17.88 2.84 -3.02
CA LYS A 51 -18.30 4.19 -2.60
C LYS A 51 -17.90 5.35 -3.54
N ASP A 52 -17.57 5.09 -4.80
CA ASP A 52 -17.39 6.17 -5.78
C ASP A 52 -18.04 5.84 -7.14
N THR A 53 -19.38 5.75 -7.11
CA THR A 53 -20.21 6.07 -8.29
C THR A 53 -21.22 7.09 -7.80
N GLY A 54 -20.78 8.35 -7.75
CA GLY A 54 -21.58 9.47 -7.29
C GLY A 54 -21.05 10.78 -7.86
N GLU A 55 -21.42 11.03 -9.12
CA GLU A 55 -21.62 12.32 -9.77
C GLU A 55 -20.49 13.38 -9.71
N SER A 56 -19.98 13.75 -10.88
CA SER A 56 -20.36 15.02 -11.54
C SER A 56 -19.33 15.36 -12.61
N GLY A 57 -19.75 15.33 -13.86
CA GLY A 57 -18.93 15.67 -15.01
C GLY A 57 -19.77 16.38 -16.06
N GLY A 58 -20.40 17.49 -15.65
CA GLY A 58 -21.01 18.44 -16.58
C GLY A 58 -20.01 18.83 -17.66
N SER A 59 -20.32 18.44 -18.89
CA SER A 59 -19.79 19.07 -20.09
C SER A 59 -20.83 18.90 -21.19
N ASP A 60 -21.89 19.70 -21.09
CA ASP A 60 -22.77 20.03 -22.22
C ASP A 60 -21.90 20.62 -23.33
N ARG A 61 -21.36 19.75 -24.18
CA ARG A 61 -20.83 20.14 -25.48
C ARG A 61 -22.02 20.56 -26.32
N LEU A 62 -22.19 21.86 -26.41
CA LEU A 62 -23.03 22.55 -27.38
C LEU A 62 -22.77 21.95 -28.77
N ILE A 63 -23.69 21.10 -29.24
CA ILE A 63 -23.86 20.85 -30.67
C ILE A 63 -24.92 21.83 -31.12
N GLN A 64 -24.54 22.82 -31.92
CA GLN A 64 -25.49 23.39 -32.87
C GLN A 64 -24.77 23.71 -34.18
N LEU A 65 -25.26 23.02 -35.21
CA LEU A 65 -25.04 23.24 -36.65
C LEU A 65 -25.41 24.66 -37.07
#